data_AF-T2J8A3-F1
#
_entry.id   AF-T2J8A3-F1
#
_cell.length_a   1.000
_cell.length_b   1.000
_cell.length_c   1.000
_cell.angle_alpha   90.00
_cell.angle_beta   90.00
_cell.angle_gamma   90.00
#
_symmetry.space_group_name_H-M   'P 1'
#
loop_
_entity.id
_entity.type
_entity.pdbx_description
1 polymer ?
#
loop_
_entity_poly.entity_id
_entity_poly.type
_entity_poly.pdbx_seq_one_letter_code
_entity_poly.pdbx_strand_id
1 'polypeptide(L)'
;MNPILRPKYRMSMEQRVYTQNNDDHSLELVGIPDNVVFTPSSNPSETSSHVAVAPPKVEPLTVSIPQPETVKEWYLQVKNVETQEVLTVIEILSPKK
;
A
#
# COMPACT_ATOMS: atom_id res chain seq x y z
N MET A 1 -31.31 43.53 -23.45
CA MET A 1 -30.86 42.18 -23.05
C MET A 1 -29.66 42.36 -22.13
N ASN A 2 -29.64 41.71 -20.96
CA ASN A 2 -28.47 41.76 -20.07
C ASN A 2 -27.50 40.63 -20.46
N PRO A 3 -26.18 40.90 -20.57
CA PRO A 3 -25.21 39.87 -20.94
C PRO A 3 -25.05 38.85 -19.80
N ILE A 4 -25.07 37.55 -20.15
CA ILE A 4 -24.76 36.47 -19.21
C ILE A 4 -23.25 36.49 -18.96
N LEU A 5 -22.86 36.81 -17.72
CA LEU A 5 -21.47 36.76 -17.30
C LEU A 5 -20.96 35.31 -17.35
N ARG A 6 -19.86 35.08 -18.06
CA ARG A 6 -19.18 33.77 -18.02
C ARG A 6 -18.57 33.58 -16.63
N PRO A 7 -18.67 32.37 -16.03
CA PRO A 7 -18.04 32.11 -14.74
C PRO A 7 -16.53 32.39 -14.81
N LYS A 8 -16.00 33.11 -13.81
CA LYS A 8 -14.56 33.36 -13.69
C LYS A 8 -13.78 32.11 -13.27
N TYR A 9 -14.48 31.15 -12.68
CA TYR A 9 -13.89 29.94 -12.11
C TYR A 9 -14.59 28.69 -12.64
N ARG A 10 -13.83 27.60 -12.77
CA ARG A 10 -14.33 26.27 -13.09
C ARG A 10 -13.81 25.26 -12.08
N MET A 11 -14.55 24.17 -11.89
CA MET A 11 -14.16 23.08 -11.01
C MET A 11 -13.71 21.88 -11.86
N SER A 12 -12.60 21.24 -11.48
CA SER A 12 -12.21 19.92 -12.00
C SER A 12 -12.18 18.90 -10.87
N MET A 13 -12.63 17.69 -11.18
CA MET A 13 -12.53 16.54 -10.28
C MET A 13 -11.19 15.87 -10.48
N GLU A 14 -10.45 15.70 -9.39
CA GLU A 14 -9.13 15.05 -9.39
C GLU A 14 -9.12 13.91 -8.36
N GLN A 15 -8.19 12.97 -8.53
CA GLN A 15 -8.02 11.82 -7.64
C GLN A 15 -6.55 11.68 -7.22
N ARG A 16 -6.30 11.55 -5.91
CA ARG A 16 -5.01 11.14 -5.33
C ARG A 16 -5.08 9.64 -5.00
N VAL A 17 -4.05 8.89 -5.39
CA VAL A 17 -3.96 7.44 -5.13
C VAL A 17 -2.64 7.15 -4.43
N TYR A 18 -2.70 6.46 -3.29
CA TYR A 18 -1.51 6.04 -2.55
C TYR A 18 -1.75 4.69 -1.88
N THR A 19 -0.65 4.06 -1.50
CA THR A 19 -0.65 2.78 -0.79
C THR A 19 -0.45 3.04 0.70
N GLN A 20 -1.32 2.49 1.54
CA GLN A 20 -1.18 2.54 2.99
C GLN A 20 -0.80 1.15 3.50
N ASN A 21 0.36 1.08 4.16
CA ASN A 21 0.79 -0.11 4.91
C ASN A 21 0.29 0.05 6.35
N ASN A 22 -0.31 -0.99 6.92
CA ASN A 22 -0.83 -0.95 8.29
C ASN A 22 0.25 -1.13 9.36
N ASP A 23 1.52 -1.25 8.96
CA ASP A 23 2.66 -1.40 9.87
C ASP A 23 3.32 -0.04 10.08
N ASP A 24 3.27 0.46 11.32
CA ASP A 24 3.73 1.77 11.82
C ASP A 24 5.26 2.00 11.72
N HIS A 25 5.97 1.10 11.04
CA HIS A 25 7.42 1.15 10.85
C HIS A 25 7.75 1.58 9.41
N SER A 26 7.43 2.83 9.11
CA SER A 26 7.85 3.52 7.89
C SER A 26 9.36 3.78 7.90
N LEU A 27 10.14 2.77 7.55
CA LEU A 27 11.47 2.98 6.98
C LEU A 27 11.41 2.44 5.55
N GLU A 28 11.54 3.35 4.59
CA GLU A 28 11.63 3.10 3.15
C GLU A 28 12.91 2.29 2.87
N LEU A 29 12.82 0.98 3.10
CA LEU A 29 13.89 0.03 2.86
C LEU A 29 13.65 -0.60 1.49
N VAL A 30 14.32 -0.04 0.48
CA VAL A 30 14.35 -0.62 -0.86
C VAL A 30 14.98 -2.02 -0.79
N GLY A 31 14.25 -3.05 -1.18
CA GLY A 31 14.75 -4.42 -1.26
C GLY A 31 14.42 -5.35 -0.08
N ILE A 32 13.41 -5.05 0.73
CA ILE A 32 12.88 -6.02 1.72
C ILE A 32 12.02 -7.08 1.01
N PRO A 33 12.30 -8.38 1.20
CA PRO A 33 11.41 -9.44 0.76
C PRO A 33 10.13 -9.49 1.61
N ASP A 34 8.97 -9.77 1.00
CA ASP A 34 7.68 -9.86 1.71
C ASP A 34 7.72 -10.84 2.90
N ASN A 35 8.50 -11.92 2.78
CA ASN A 35 8.82 -12.84 3.86
C ASN A 35 10.13 -13.61 3.59
N VAL A 36 10.79 -14.07 4.66
CA VAL A 36 11.97 -14.97 4.58
C VAL A 36 11.72 -16.20 5.44
N VAL A 37 11.75 -17.38 4.84
CA VAL A 37 11.73 -18.65 5.57
C VAL A 37 13.15 -19.18 5.64
N PHE A 38 13.73 -19.20 6.84
CA PHE A 38 15.08 -19.70 7.09
C PHE A 38 15.03 -20.89 8.04
N THR A 39 15.58 -22.03 7.60
CA THR A 39 15.80 -23.20 8.44
C THR A 39 17.29 -23.29 8.78
N PRO A 40 17.72 -23.04 10.03
CA PRO A 40 19.12 -23.25 10.41
C PRO A 40 19.45 -24.74 10.27
N SER A 41 20.50 -25.06 9.52
CA SER A 41 21.05 -26.40 9.49
C SER A 41 21.72 -26.69 10.84
N SER A 42 21.12 -27.52 11.68
CA SER A 42 21.89 -28.16 12.74
C SER A 42 22.82 -29.16 12.04
N ASN A 43 24.14 -28.96 12.13
CA ASN A 43 25.08 -30.00 11.72
C ASN A 43 24.71 -31.29 12.47
N PRO A 44 24.34 -32.38 11.78
CA PRO A 44 24.21 -33.66 12.47
C PRO A 44 25.63 -34.01 12.93
N SER A 45 25.85 -34.01 14.24
CA SER A 45 27.02 -34.73 14.77
C SER A 45 26.82 -36.18 14.34
N GLU A 46 27.63 -36.63 13.38
CA GLU A 46 27.61 -38.00 12.87
C GLU A 46 28.00 -38.96 14.00
N THR A 47 27.03 -39.31 14.85
CA THR A 47 27.11 -40.52 15.65
C THR A 47 26.42 -41.59 14.82
N SER A 48 27.23 -42.41 14.12
CA SER A 48 26.73 -43.50 13.28
C SER A 48 26.01 -44.54 14.14
N SER A 49 24.70 -44.38 14.32
CA SER A 49 23.82 -45.46 14.78
C SER A 49 23.13 -46.05 13.57
N HIS A 50 23.25 -47.36 13.37
CA HIS A 50 22.68 -48.11 12.24
C HIS A 50 21.17 -48.37 12.37
N VAL A 51 20.46 -47.48 13.09
CA VAL A 51 19.03 -47.60 13.35
C VAL A 51 18.28 -46.88 12.23
N ALA A 52 17.48 -47.61 11.45
CA ALA A 52 16.57 -47.01 10.50
C ALA A 52 15.45 -46.27 11.25
N VAL A 53 15.52 -44.94 11.29
CA VAL A 53 14.47 -44.09 11.88
C VAL A 53 13.61 -43.56 10.74
N ALA A 54 12.29 -43.64 10.89
CA ALA A 54 11.35 -43.04 9.94
C ALA A 54 11.62 -41.52 9.82
N PRO A 55 11.58 -40.94 8.61
CA PRO A 55 11.80 -39.51 8.44
C PRO A 55 10.77 -38.72 9.26
N PRO A 56 11.16 -37.58 9.86
CA PRO A 56 10.23 -36.74 10.61
C PRO A 56 9.09 -36.28 9.70
N LYS A 57 7.89 -36.19 10.27
CA LYS A 57 6.70 -35.70 9.58
C LYS A 57 6.93 -34.25 9.15
N VAL A 58 6.83 -33.97 7.84
CA VAL A 58 6.92 -32.61 7.30
C VAL A 58 5.59 -31.89 7.58
N GLU A 59 5.64 -30.77 8.30
CA GLU A 59 4.47 -29.95 8.60
C GLU A 59 4.59 -28.58 7.89
N PRO A 60 3.50 -28.08 7.29
CA PRO A 60 3.53 -26.79 6.57
C PRO A 60 3.71 -25.63 7.55
N LEU A 61 4.58 -24.68 7.20
CA LEU A 61 4.74 -23.43 7.95
C LEU A 61 3.73 -22.39 7.45
N THR A 62 2.87 -21.91 8.35
CA THR A 62 1.97 -20.79 8.05
C THR A 62 2.74 -19.48 8.24
N VAL A 63 2.75 -18.64 7.21
CA VAL A 63 3.39 -17.32 7.22
C VAL A 63 2.36 -16.22 6.93
N SER A 64 2.49 -15.08 7.60
CA SER A 64 1.66 -13.90 7.34
C SER A 64 2.32 -13.04 6.28
N ILE A 65 1.53 -12.59 5.29
CA ILE A 65 2.00 -11.67 4.26
C ILE A 65 1.28 -10.33 4.48
N PRO A 66 2.01 -9.21 4.61
CA PRO A 66 1.39 -7.90 4.74
C PRO A 66 0.61 -7.57 3.45
N GLN A 67 -0.66 -7.22 3.58
CA GLN A 67 -1.48 -6.78 2.46
C GLN A 67 -1.67 -5.26 2.51
N PRO A 68 -1.04 -4.49 1.61
CA PRO A 68 -1.24 -3.05 1.56
C PRO A 68 -2.65 -2.68 1.09
N GLU A 69 -3.16 -1.55 1.58
CA GLU A 69 -4.43 -0.99 1.13
C GLU A 69 -4.19 0.12 0.09
N THR A 70 -4.92 0.07 -1.03
CA THR A 70 -4.93 1.19 -1.98
C THR A 70 -5.96 2.22 -1.55
N VAL A 71 -5.50 3.40 -1.15
CA VAL A 71 -6.36 4.51 -0.77
C VAL A 71 -6.56 5.44 -1.96
N LYS A 72 -7.82 5.82 -2.20
CA LYS A 72 -8.22 6.76 -3.25
C LYS A 72 -8.97 7.92 -2.61
N GLU A 73 -8.48 9.13 -2.85
CA GLU A 73 -9.08 10.35 -2.34
C GLU A 73 -9.45 11.27 -3.49
N TRP A 74 -10.68 11.75 -3.49
CA TRP A 74 -11.20 12.65 -4.49
C TRP A 74 -11.23 14.08 -3.96
N TYR A 75 -10.95 15.04 -4.83
CA TYR A 75 -11.02 16.44 -4.48
C TYR A 75 -11.38 17.29 -5.70
N LEU A 76 -11.96 18.45 -5.45
CA LEU A 76 -12.28 19.43 -6.48
C LEU A 76 -11.24 20.54 -6.46
N GLN A 77 -10.63 20.80 -7.61
CA GLN A 77 -9.79 21.98 -7.80
C GLN A 77 -10.65 23.12 -8.36
N VAL A 78 -10.67 24.26 -7.68
CA VAL A 78 -11.26 25.50 -8.19
C VAL A 78 -10.19 26.26 -8.94
N LYS A 79 -10.38 26.42 -10.25
CA LYS A 79 -9.41 27.03 -11.17
C LYS A 79 -9.95 28.32 -11.76
N ASN A 80 -9.09 29.33 -11.88
CA ASN A 80 -9.37 30.48 -12.72
C ASN A 80 -9.46 30.03 -14.18
N VAL A 81 -10.50 30.45 -14.90
CA VAL A 81 -10.73 30.02 -16.30
C VAL A 81 -9.69 30.60 -17.26
N GLU A 82 -9.22 31.82 -16.98
CA GLU A 82 -8.25 32.53 -17.82
C GLU A 82 -6.81 32.07 -17.54
N THR A 83 -6.39 32.04 -16.27
CA THR A 83 -5.00 31.71 -15.90
C THR A 83 -4.76 30.22 -15.67
N GLN A 84 -5.82 29.43 -15.53
CA GLN A 84 -5.78 28.01 -15.11
C GLN A 84 -5.15 27.73 -13.74
N GLU A 85 -4.83 28.78 -12.98
CA GLU A 85 -4.29 28.69 -11.63
C GLU A 85 -5.30 28.04 -10.67
N VAL A 86 -4.81 27.10 -9.84
CA VAL A 86 -5.58 26.49 -8.76
C VAL A 86 -5.63 27.46 -7.60
N LEU A 87 -6.81 27.98 -7.31
CA LEU A 87 -7.01 28.93 -6.21
C LEU A 87 -7.29 28.24 -4.88
N THR A 88 -8.03 27.13 -4.93
CA THR A 88 -8.35 26.36 -3.73
C THR A 88 -8.74 24.92 -4.10
N VAL A 89 -8.73 24.05 -3.09
CA VAL A 89 -9.09 22.65 -3.16
C VAL A 89 -10.19 22.35 -2.15
N ILE A 90 -11.19 21.58 -2.56
CA ILE A 90 -12.26 21.06 -1.70
C ILE A 90 -12.09 19.55 -1.62
N GLU A 91 -11.79 19.04 -0.44
CA GLU A 91 -11.67 17.60 -0.19
C GLU A 91 -13.04 16.94 -0.12
N ILE A 92 -13.21 15.82 -0.83
CA ILE A 92 -14.42 15.00 -0.76
C ILE A 92 -14.15 13.82 0.17
N LEU A 93 -14.59 13.97 1.42
CA LEU A 93 -14.50 12.91 2.40
C LEU A 93 -15.54 11.82 2.05
N SER A 94 -15.07 10.71 1.50
CA SER A 94 -15.88 9.51 1.37
C SER A 94 -15.90 8.78 2.72
N PRO A 95 -17.06 8.31 3.21
CA PRO A 95 -17.08 7.48 4.41
C PRO A 95 -16.19 6.26 4.17
N LYS A 96 -15.18 6.06 5.04
CA LYS A 96 -14.41 4.82 5.05
C LYS A 96 -15.36 3.68 5.41
N LYS A 97 -15.23 2.55 4.71
CA LYS A 97 -16.07 1.37 4.91
C LYS A 97 -15.52 0.49 6.03
#